data_AF-A0A3D5PRX3-F1
#
_entry.id   AF-A0A3D5PRX3-F1
#
_cell.length_a   1.000
_cell.length_b   1.000
_cell.length_c   1.000
_cell.angle_alpha   90.00
_cell.angle_beta   90.00
_cell.angle_gamma   90.00
#
_symmetry.space_group_name_H-M   'P 1'
#
loop_
_entity.id
_entity.type
_entity.pdbx_description
1 polymer ?
#
loop_
_entity_poly.entity_id
_entity_poly.type
_entity_poly.pdbx_seq_one_letter_code
_entity_poly.pdbx_strand_id
1 'polypeptide(L)'
;MTFENDERYRLLHEWASHFGYYDSKVDLNAGGSLETFTTPDAVLEVHAPLWGTKPGEEVQVSAQHVRASLAKVLRWFHVRRHNMYMGLHPDKRSLCLFFVAKIRPKLLPITIRSVPLVLLFSYAETDSGLRICRVDEMASRTPKEAERLLKEKFGWPTSVTLEPARVFGAVS
;
A
#
# COMPACT_ATOMS: atom_id res chain seq x y z
N MET A 1 -0.05 -8.07 19.99
CA MET A 1 1.16 -7.34 19.58
C MET A 1 0.68 -6.05 18.94
N THR A 2 1.02 -4.88 19.48
CA THR A 2 0.61 -3.60 18.87
C THR A 2 1.58 -3.27 17.75
N PHE A 3 1.07 -3.13 16.53
CA PHE A 3 1.88 -2.85 15.34
C PHE A 3 2.69 -1.55 15.45
N GLU A 4 2.25 -0.63 16.31
CA GLU A 4 2.81 0.71 16.52
C GLU A 4 4.29 0.71 16.94
N ASN A 5 4.78 -0.36 17.56
CA ASN A 5 6.19 -0.48 17.94
C ASN A 5 7.09 -0.99 16.79
N ASP A 6 6.51 -1.47 15.69
CA ASP A 6 7.27 -2.00 14.54
C ASP A 6 7.76 -0.86 13.64
N GLU A 7 9.03 -0.90 13.23
CA GLU A 7 9.64 0.13 12.40
C GLU A 7 9.04 0.17 10.99
N ARG A 8 8.64 -0.97 10.42
CA ARG A 8 7.94 -1.04 9.13
C ARG A 8 6.60 -0.31 9.22
N TYR A 9 5.89 -0.49 10.33
CA TYR A 9 4.63 0.19 10.57
C TYR A 9 4.83 1.71 10.64
N ARG A 10 5.84 2.18 11.39
CA ARG A 10 6.15 3.61 11.51
C ARG A 10 6.52 4.23 10.17
N LEU A 11 7.41 3.57 9.41
CA LEU A 11 7.77 4.00 8.06
C LEU A 11 6.54 4.05 7.14
N LEU A 12 5.68 3.03 7.18
CA LEU A 12 4.47 2.99 6.37
C LEU A 12 3.42 4.02 6.83
N HIS A 13 3.40 4.38 8.11
CA HIS A 13 2.55 5.43 8.65
C HIS A 13 2.93 6.81 8.08
N GLU A 14 4.23 7.10 8.05
CA GLU A 14 4.77 8.34 7.45
C GLU A 14 4.58 8.34 5.92
N TRP A 15 4.80 7.22 5.26
CA TRP A 15 4.45 7.06 3.85
C TRP A 15 2.96 7.36 3.61
N ALA A 16 2.06 6.79 4.41
CA ALA A 16 0.63 6.98 4.27
C ALA A 16 0.21 8.45 4.38
N SER A 17 0.87 9.26 5.23
CA SER A 17 0.57 10.69 5.36
C SER A 17 0.98 11.49 4.14
N HIS A 18 2.05 11.11 3.44
CA HIS A 18 2.53 11.79 2.23
C HIS A 18 1.80 11.38 0.95
N PHE A 19 1.15 10.21 0.96
CA PHE A 19 0.44 9.65 -0.18
C PHE A 19 -1.09 9.79 -0.06
N GLY A 20 -1.56 10.65 0.85
CA GLY A 20 -2.97 11.04 0.98
C GLY A 20 -3.87 9.94 1.51
N TYR A 21 -3.33 9.02 2.32
CA TYR A 21 -4.10 7.89 2.81
C TYR A 21 -5.21 8.33 3.78
N TYR A 22 -4.96 9.35 4.59
CA TYR A 22 -5.90 9.78 5.63
C TYR A 22 -7.03 10.68 5.11
N ASP A 23 -6.73 11.58 4.18
CA ASP A 23 -7.65 12.67 3.81
C ASP A 23 -7.88 12.78 2.30
N SER A 24 -7.29 11.89 1.49
CA SER A 24 -7.32 11.98 0.02
C SER A 24 -6.75 13.31 -0.49
N LYS A 25 -5.69 13.81 0.14
CA LYS A 25 -4.92 14.96 -0.34
C LYS A 25 -3.44 14.59 -0.42
N VAL A 26 -2.82 14.96 -1.52
CA VAL A 26 -1.37 14.87 -1.68
C VAL A 26 -0.88 16.28 -1.93
N ASP A 27 -0.11 16.81 -0.99
CA ASP A 27 0.61 18.05 -1.21
C ASP A 27 1.88 17.73 -2.01
N LEU A 28 1.98 18.26 -3.22
CA LEU A 28 3.16 18.09 -4.08
C LEU A 28 4.28 19.09 -3.74
N ASN A 29 3.96 20.14 -2.99
CA ASN A 29 4.88 21.20 -2.58
C ASN A 29 5.41 20.99 -1.15
N ALA A 30 4.75 20.16 -0.33
CA ALA A 30 5.28 19.69 0.94
C ALA A 30 6.63 19.02 0.69
N GLY A 31 7.70 19.72 1.07
CA GLY A 31 9.08 19.33 0.87
C GLY A 31 9.46 18.06 1.62
N GLY A 32 10.38 17.30 1.03
CA GLY A 32 10.85 16.01 1.53
C GLY A 32 11.23 15.12 0.35
N SER A 33 12.49 14.68 0.30
CA SER A 33 12.94 13.73 -0.72
C SER A 33 12.22 12.40 -0.50
N LEU A 34 11.69 11.77 -1.57
CA LEU A 34 11.12 10.42 -1.45
C LEU A 34 12.17 9.38 -1.03
N GLU A 35 13.46 9.71 -1.14
CA GLU A 35 14.60 8.93 -0.64
C GLU A 35 14.57 8.71 0.89
N THR A 36 13.80 9.51 1.64
CA THR A 36 13.57 9.24 3.07
C THR A 36 12.68 8.02 3.29
N PHE A 37 11.89 7.63 2.28
CA PHE A 37 10.95 6.51 2.38
C PHE A 37 11.39 5.31 1.57
N THR A 38 12.06 5.53 0.43
CA THR A 38 12.41 4.47 -0.51
C THR A 38 13.91 4.39 -0.75
N THR A 39 14.39 3.22 -1.14
CA THR A 39 15.72 3.12 -1.76
C THR A 39 15.71 3.83 -3.14
N PRO A 40 16.88 4.25 -3.67
CA PRO A 40 16.94 4.92 -4.98
C PRO A 40 16.45 4.04 -6.14
N ASP A 41 16.61 2.73 -6.01
CA ASP A 41 16.22 1.69 -6.96
C ASP A 41 14.83 1.11 -6.67
N ALA A 42 14.08 1.69 -5.73
CA ALA A 42 12.82 1.11 -5.30
C ALA A 42 11.80 1.04 -6.44
N VAL A 43 11.10 -0.10 -6.50
CA VAL A 43 10.11 -0.37 -7.54
C VAL A 43 8.72 -0.57 -6.95
N LEU A 44 7.72 0.13 -7.47
CA LEU A 44 6.34 -0.35 -7.38
C LEU A 44 6.09 -1.25 -8.59
N GLU A 45 5.78 -2.50 -8.33
CA GLU A 45 5.33 -3.45 -9.34
C GLU A 45 3.83 -3.65 -9.22
N VAL A 46 3.11 -3.27 -10.27
CA VAL A 46 1.66 -3.40 -10.33
C VAL A 46 1.31 -4.69 -11.05
N HIS A 47 0.74 -5.64 -10.33
CA HIS A 47 0.25 -6.93 -10.84
C HIS A 47 -1.26 -6.92 -11.15
N ALA A 48 -1.94 -5.77 -11.03
CA ALA A 48 -3.40 -5.68 -10.99
C ALA A 48 -3.98 -4.46 -11.74
N PRO A 49 -5.22 -4.55 -12.27
CA PRO A 49 -5.82 -3.56 -13.18
C PRO A 49 -6.35 -2.29 -12.50
N LEU A 50 -5.89 -1.93 -11.29
CA LEU A 50 -6.29 -0.68 -10.64
C LEU A 50 -5.90 0.52 -11.51
N TRP A 51 -4.78 0.37 -12.22
CA TRP A 51 -4.19 1.30 -13.17
C TRP A 51 -4.57 1.04 -14.64
N GLY A 52 -5.51 0.11 -14.90
CA GLY A 52 -5.88 -0.28 -16.27
C GLY A 52 -4.83 -1.14 -16.98
N THR A 53 -3.85 -1.69 -16.25
CA THR A 53 -2.85 -2.64 -16.78
C THR A 53 -3.47 -4.00 -17.05
N LYS A 54 -2.97 -4.69 -18.08
CA LYS A 54 -3.42 -6.05 -18.41
C LYS A 54 -2.83 -7.04 -17.41
N PRO A 55 -3.53 -8.15 -17.08
CA PRO A 55 -2.96 -9.22 -16.28
C PRO A 55 -1.63 -9.72 -16.90
N GLY A 56 -0.57 -9.81 -16.09
CA GLY A 56 0.75 -10.29 -16.51
C GLY A 56 1.70 -9.22 -17.06
N GLU A 57 1.29 -7.95 -17.09
CA GLU A 57 2.16 -6.83 -17.44
C GLU A 57 2.81 -6.28 -16.17
N GLU A 58 4.11 -6.57 -15.99
CA GLU A 58 4.92 -5.94 -14.95
C GLU A 58 5.25 -4.52 -15.40
N VAL A 59 4.63 -3.53 -14.75
CA VAL A 59 5.01 -2.13 -14.94
C VAL A 59 5.78 -1.70 -13.72
N GLN A 60 7.07 -1.43 -13.93
CA GLN A 60 7.90 -0.76 -12.93
C GLN A 60 7.48 0.71 -12.88
N VAL A 61 6.99 1.14 -11.72
CA VAL A 61 6.58 2.53 -11.47
C VAL A 61 7.40 3.08 -10.31
N SER A 62 7.94 4.31 -10.44
CA SER A 62 8.66 4.97 -9.35
C SER A 62 7.70 5.57 -8.31
N ALA A 63 8.13 5.68 -7.06
CA ALA A 63 7.34 6.32 -6.00
C ALA A 63 6.91 7.76 -6.35
N GLN A 64 7.76 8.49 -7.07
CA GLN A 64 7.45 9.85 -7.56
C GLN A 64 6.29 9.83 -8.57
N HIS A 65 6.31 8.89 -9.51
CA HIS A 65 5.22 8.72 -10.45
C HIS A 65 3.92 8.36 -9.73
N VAL A 66 3.97 7.45 -8.76
CA VAL A 66 2.80 7.07 -7.94
C VAL A 66 2.23 8.27 -7.21
N ARG A 67 3.08 9.07 -6.53
CA ARG A 67 2.65 10.26 -5.79
C ARG A 67 1.96 11.27 -6.71
N ALA A 68 2.55 11.53 -7.90
CA ALA A 68 1.96 12.45 -8.88
C ALA A 68 0.63 11.93 -9.45
N SER A 69 0.56 10.63 -9.76
CA SER A 69 -0.66 10.00 -10.28
C SER A 69 -1.77 9.97 -9.24
N LEU A 70 -1.46 9.66 -7.99
CA LEU A 70 -2.40 9.75 -6.88
C LEU A 70 -2.87 11.19 -6.66
N ALA A 71 -1.99 12.19 -6.72
CA ALA A 71 -2.40 13.59 -6.59
C ALA A 71 -3.45 14.00 -7.63
N LYS A 72 -3.31 13.54 -8.89
CA LYS A 72 -4.29 13.77 -9.96
C LYS A 72 -5.64 13.11 -9.66
N VAL A 73 -5.64 11.84 -9.23
CA VAL A 73 -6.87 11.09 -8.91
C VAL A 73 -7.54 11.67 -7.67
N LEU A 74 -6.79 11.86 -6.60
CA LEU A 74 -7.26 12.33 -5.30
C LEU A 74 -7.73 13.79 -5.33
N ARG A 75 -7.38 14.56 -6.36
CA ARG A 75 -8.01 15.88 -6.60
C ARG A 75 -9.52 15.76 -6.72
N TRP A 76 -10.01 14.76 -7.45
CA TRP A 76 -11.42 14.60 -7.82
C TRP A 76 -12.17 13.54 -7.01
N PHE A 77 -11.43 12.59 -6.44
CA PHE A 77 -12.01 11.44 -5.75
C PHE A 77 -11.50 11.31 -4.32
N HIS A 78 -12.37 10.85 -3.42
CA HIS A 78 -11.98 10.23 -2.17
C HIS A 78 -11.69 8.76 -2.40
N VAL A 79 -10.58 8.27 -1.86
CA VAL A 79 -10.26 6.84 -1.80
C VAL A 79 -10.33 6.42 -0.34
N ARG A 80 -11.39 5.70 0.01
CA ARG A 80 -11.56 5.15 1.37
C ARG A 80 -11.10 3.71 1.42
N ARG A 81 -10.37 3.35 2.47
CA ARG A 81 -9.92 1.97 2.70
C ARG A 81 -10.85 1.30 3.69
N HIS A 82 -11.43 0.20 3.27
CA HIS A 82 -12.38 -0.59 4.05
C HIS A 82 -11.86 -2.01 4.24
N ASN A 83 -12.26 -2.67 5.32
CA ASN A 83 -11.95 -4.05 5.64
C ASN A 83 -10.44 -4.28 5.53
N MET A 84 -9.66 -3.43 6.22
CA MET A 84 -8.21 -3.51 6.16
C MET A 84 -7.72 -4.64 7.06
N TYR A 85 -6.82 -5.44 6.51
CA TYR A 85 -6.08 -6.46 7.23
C TYR A 85 -4.59 -6.23 7.00
N MET A 86 -3.77 -6.56 8.00
CA MET A 86 -2.34 -6.38 7.96
C MET A 86 -1.61 -7.61 8.47
N GLY A 87 -0.48 -7.91 7.83
CA GLY A 87 0.42 -8.98 8.25
C GLY A 87 1.87 -8.49 8.26
N LEU A 88 2.64 -9.00 9.20
CA LEU A 88 4.07 -8.74 9.30
C LEU A 88 4.82 -10.04 9.04
N HIS A 89 5.77 -10.01 8.12
CA HIS A 89 6.62 -11.16 7.93
C HIS A 89 7.58 -11.33 9.12
N PRO A 90 7.85 -12.56 9.63
CA PRO A 90 8.65 -12.78 10.83
C PRO A 90 10.11 -12.33 10.72
N ASP A 91 10.69 -12.35 9.53
CA ASP A 91 12.07 -11.89 9.29
C ASP A 91 12.22 -10.36 9.25
N LYS A 92 11.12 -9.62 9.47
CA LYS A 92 11.06 -8.15 9.42
C LYS A 92 11.33 -7.50 8.06
N ARG A 93 11.36 -8.27 6.96
CA ARG A 93 11.65 -7.75 5.61
C ARG A 93 10.41 -7.33 4.83
N SER A 94 9.21 -7.68 5.29
CA SER A 94 7.99 -7.29 4.58
C SER A 94 6.77 -7.09 5.47
N LEU A 95 5.83 -6.28 4.98
CA LEU A 95 4.54 -5.96 5.58
C LEU A 95 3.50 -6.01 4.48
N CYS A 96 2.42 -6.76 4.71
CA CYS A 96 1.32 -6.88 3.78
C CYS A 96 0.10 -6.10 4.29
N LEU A 97 -0.56 -5.37 3.38
CA LEU A 97 -1.89 -4.83 3.56
C LEU A 97 -2.85 -5.49 2.59
N PHE A 98 -3.99 -5.95 3.07
CA PHE A 98 -5.18 -6.17 2.26
C PHE A 98 -6.22 -5.11 2.61
N PHE A 99 -6.90 -4.52 1.63
CA PHE A 99 -8.08 -3.68 1.87
C PHE A 99 -8.94 -3.54 0.62
N VAL A 100 -10.16 -3.06 0.81
CA VAL A 100 -11.08 -2.67 -0.25
C VAL A 100 -11.01 -1.15 -0.43
N ALA A 101 -10.38 -0.72 -1.53
CA ALA A 101 -10.37 0.68 -1.94
C ALA A 101 -11.72 1.06 -2.55
N LYS A 102 -12.46 1.96 -1.89
CA LYS A 102 -13.71 2.53 -2.39
C LYS A 102 -13.47 3.93 -2.92
N ILE A 103 -13.66 4.12 -4.22
CA ILE A 103 -13.48 5.38 -4.93
C ILE A 103 -14.82 6.11 -4.98
N ARG A 104 -14.85 7.36 -4.52
CA ARG A 104 -16.04 8.22 -4.48
C ARG A 104 -15.72 9.59 -5.07
N PRO A 105 -16.52 10.16 -5.98
CA PRO A 105 -16.37 11.56 -6.38
C PRO A 105 -16.52 12.48 -5.15
N LYS A 106 -15.76 13.58 -5.07
CA LYS A 106 -15.88 14.51 -3.93
C LYS A 106 -17.24 15.21 -3.85
N LEU A 107 -17.91 15.39 -4.98
CA LEU A 107 -19.18 16.10 -5.09
C LEU A 107 -20.41 15.19 -4.90
N LEU A 108 -20.24 13.86 -4.91
CA LEU A 108 -21.37 12.91 -4.86
C LEU A 108 -21.11 11.82 -3.82
N PRO A 109 -22.09 11.49 -2.96
CA PRO A 109 -21.94 10.49 -1.90
C PRO A 109 -22.03 9.04 -2.40
N ILE A 110 -21.71 8.78 -3.67
CA ILE A 110 -21.81 7.44 -4.29
C ILE A 110 -20.44 6.80 -4.45
N THR A 111 -20.38 5.48 -4.28
CA THR A 111 -19.18 4.70 -4.59
C THR A 111 -19.25 4.27 -6.05
N ILE A 112 -18.30 4.75 -6.85
CA ILE A 112 -18.28 4.46 -8.31
C ILE A 112 -17.44 3.22 -8.63
N ARG A 113 -16.49 2.87 -7.75
CA ARG A 113 -15.63 1.70 -7.92
C ARG A 113 -15.23 1.18 -6.55
N SER A 114 -15.28 -0.13 -6.38
CA SER A 114 -14.71 -0.84 -5.23
C SER A 114 -13.66 -1.81 -5.76
N VAL A 115 -12.42 -1.70 -5.27
CA VAL A 115 -11.31 -2.54 -5.70
C VAL A 115 -10.67 -3.19 -4.48
N PRO A 116 -10.86 -4.50 -4.28
CA PRO A 116 -10.12 -5.24 -3.27
C PRO A 116 -8.71 -5.52 -3.80
N LEU A 117 -7.70 -5.19 -2.99
CA LEU A 117 -6.31 -5.25 -3.41
C LEU A 117 -5.38 -5.60 -2.25
N VAL A 118 -4.19 -6.06 -2.59
CA VAL A 118 -3.07 -6.33 -1.70
C VAL A 118 -1.93 -5.38 -2.04
N LEU A 119 -1.33 -4.76 -1.03
CA LEU A 119 -0.03 -4.09 -1.13
C LEU A 119 0.96 -4.84 -0.25
N LEU A 120 1.97 -5.44 -0.85
CA LEU A 120 3.09 -6.05 -0.14
C LEU A 120 4.28 -5.10 -0.21
N PHE A 121 4.64 -4.52 0.93
CA PHE A 121 5.82 -3.68 1.08
C PHE A 121 6.98 -4.55 1.51
N SER A 122 8.06 -4.50 0.73
CA SER A 122 9.35 -5.09 1.07
C SER A 122 10.33 -3.99 1.47
N TYR A 123 11.18 -4.30 2.44
CA TYR A 123 12.07 -3.34 3.06
C TYR A 123 13.53 -3.79 2.96
N ALA A 124 14.42 -2.81 2.85
CA ALA A 124 15.86 -2.99 2.94
C ALA A 124 16.41 -2.14 4.09
N GLU A 125 17.37 -2.68 4.81
CA GLU A 125 18.19 -1.89 5.72
C GLU A 125 19.22 -1.10 4.91
N THR A 126 19.37 0.17 5.23
CA THR A 126 20.35 1.08 4.61
C THR A 126 21.14 1.77 5.70
N ASP A 127 22.24 2.44 5.34
CA ASP A 127 23.03 3.25 6.29
C ASP A 127 22.19 4.36 6.95
N SER A 128 21.06 4.73 6.35
CA SER A 128 20.13 5.74 6.86
C SER A 128 18.86 5.15 7.51
N GLY A 129 18.87 3.85 7.80
CA GLY A 129 17.77 3.08 8.40
C GLY A 129 16.90 2.33 7.38
N LEU A 130 15.78 1.79 7.86
CA LEU A 130 14.85 1.00 7.05
C LEU A 130 14.25 1.83 5.91
N ARG A 131 14.22 1.27 4.70
CA ARG A 131 13.61 1.88 3.51
C ARG A 131 12.74 0.88 2.76
N ILE A 132 11.69 1.37 2.12
CA ILE A 132 10.89 0.57 1.19
C ILE A 132 11.71 0.37 -0.09
N CYS A 133 12.07 -0.87 -0.40
CA CYS A 133 12.79 -1.20 -1.64
C CYS A 133 11.86 -1.73 -2.72
N ARG A 134 10.68 -2.23 -2.34
CA ARG A 134 9.70 -2.73 -3.29
C ARG A 134 8.29 -2.67 -2.75
N VAL A 135 7.34 -2.41 -3.63
CA VAL A 135 5.92 -2.54 -3.35
C VAL A 135 5.31 -3.42 -4.44
N ASP A 136 4.66 -4.52 -4.08
CA ASP A 136 3.89 -5.34 -5.00
C ASP A 136 2.39 -5.06 -4.79
N GLU A 137 1.73 -4.50 -5.81
CA GLU A 137 0.28 -4.28 -5.82
C GLU A 137 -0.41 -5.42 -6.55
N MET A 138 -1.34 -6.13 -5.89
CA MET A 138 -1.97 -7.34 -6.44
C MET A 138 -3.48 -7.36 -6.24
N ALA A 139 -4.18 -8.06 -7.12
CA ALA A 139 -5.61 -8.28 -6.99
C ALA A 139 -5.87 -9.41 -5.99
N SER A 140 -6.81 -9.19 -5.08
CA SER A 140 -7.34 -10.24 -4.21
C SER A 140 -8.78 -9.91 -3.89
N ARG A 141 -9.67 -10.90 -3.83
CA ARG A 141 -11.08 -10.67 -3.49
C ARG A 141 -11.32 -10.70 -1.98
N THR A 142 -10.47 -11.38 -1.22
CA THR A 142 -10.67 -11.62 0.22
C THR A 142 -9.35 -11.65 1.00
N PRO A 143 -9.36 -11.41 2.32
CA PRO A 143 -8.17 -11.57 3.16
C PRO A 143 -7.56 -12.98 3.07
N LYS A 144 -8.40 -14.03 3.02
CA LYS A 144 -7.93 -15.42 2.88
C LYS A 144 -7.22 -15.68 1.55
N GLU A 145 -7.74 -15.09 0.47
CA GLU A 145 -7.06 -15.16 -0.83
C GLU A 145 -5.74 -14.39 -0.82
N ALA A 146 -5.69 -13.25 -0.12
CA ALA A 146 -4.44 -12.50 0.08
C ALA A 146 -3.40 -13.33 0.87
N GLU A 147 -3.80 -13.96 1.98
CA GLU A 147 -2.92 -14.87 2.74
C GLU A 147 -2.39 -16.02 1.89
N ARG A 148 -3.25 -16.65 1.10
CA ARG A 148 -2.86 -17.73 0.20
C ARG A 148 -1.82 -17.24 -0.81
N LEU A 149 -2.05 -16.07 -1.41
CA LEU A 149 -1.12 -15.45 -2.35
C LEU A 149 0.24 -15.15 -1.70
N LEU A 150 0.28 -14.67 -0.45
CA LEU A 150 1.54 -14.46 0.27
C LEU A 150 2.32 -15.77 0.46
N LYS A 151 1.63 -16.85 0.80
CA LYS A 151 2.23 -18.17 1.03
C LYS A 151 2.73 -18.81 -0.27
N GLU A 152 1.88 -18.82 -1.31
CA GLU A 152 2.16 -19.50 -2.58
C GLU A 152 3.14 -18.73 -3.47
N LYS A 153 3.00 -17.40 -3.57
CA LYS A 153 3.82 -16.59 -4.49
C LYS A 153 5.06 -15.98 -3.83
N PHE A 154 4.96 -15.61 -2.54
CA PHE A 154 6.03 -14.90 -1.83
C PHE A 154 6.71 -15.74 -0.75
N GLY A 155 6.33 -17.02 -0.61
CA GLY A 155 6.95 -17.95 0.33
C GLY A 155 6.78 -17.56 1.80
N TRP A 156 5.74 -16.78 2.14
CA TRP A 156 5.48 -16.43 3.54
C TRP A 156 5.19 -17.70 4.37
N PRO A 157 5.65 -17.77 5.64
CA PRO A 157 5.38 -18.90 6.50
C PRO A 157 3.87 -19.17 6.65
N THR A 158 3.50 -20.44 6.69
CA THR A 158 2.09 -20.87 6.80
C THR A 158 1.42 -20.40 8.10
N SER A 159 2.22 -20.16 9.14
CA SER A 159 1.80 -19.63 10.45
C SER A 159 1.41 -18.15 10.43
N VAL A 160 1.77 -17.40 9.38
CA VAL A 160 1.41 -15.98 9.28
C VAL A 160 -0.03 -15.83 8.80
N THR A 161 -0.78 -15.01 9.51
CA THR A 161 -2.15 -14.59 9.21
C THR A 161 -2.19 -13.08 8.98
N LEU A 162 -3.20 -12.64 8.22
CA LEU A 162 -3.56 -11.23 8.13
C LEU A 162 -4.59 -10.95 9.21
N GLU A 163 -4.31 -9.96 10.06
CA GLU A 163 -5.18 -9.57 11.16
C GLU A 163 -5.96 -8.29 10.81
N PRO A 164 -7.23 -8.14 11.22
CA PRO A 164 -7.97 -6.90 11.04
C PRO A 164 -7.21 -5.70 11.62
N ALA A 165 -7.12 -4.61 10.86
CA ALA A 165 -6.37 -3.42 11.25
C ALA A 165 -7.13 -2.13 10.93
N ARG A 166 -7.20 -1.20 11.88
CA ARG A 166 -7.78 0.15 11.71
C ARG A 166 -6.68 1.20 11.70
N VAL A 167 -5.86 1.14 10.66
CA VAL A 167 -4.66 1.97 10.51
C VAL A 167 -4.68 2.70 9.17
N PHE A 168 -3.81 3.70 9.00
CA PHE A 168 -3.64 4.40 7.73
C PHE A 168 -4.94 4.97 7.13
N GLY A 169 -5.84 5.46 8.00
CA GLY A 169 -7.12 6.04 7.60
C GLY A 169 -8.20 5.03 7.19
N ALA A 170 -8.02 3.74 7.50
CA ALA A 170 -9.05 2.72 7.28
C ALA A 170 -10.28 2.99 8.16
N VAL A 171 -11.49 2.89 7.56
CA VAL A 171 -12.74 3.33 8.19
C VAL A 171 -13.65 2.20 8.68
N SER A 172 -13.31 0.94 8.40
CA SER A 172 -14.08 -0.23 8.85
C SER A 172 -13.19 -1.45 8.93
#